data_AF-A0A7J6AVI6-F1
#
_entry.id   AF-A0A7J6AVI6-F1
#
_cell.length_a   1.000
_cell.length_b   1.000
_cell.length_c   1.000
_cell.angle_alpha   90.00
_cell.angle_beta   90.00
_cell.angle_gamma   90.00
#
_symmetry.space_group_name_H-M   'P 1'
#
loop_
_entity.id
_entity.type
_entity.pdbx_description
1 polymer ?
#
loop_
_entity_poly.entity_id
_entity_poly.type
_entity_poly.pdbx_seq_one_letter_code
_entity_poly.pdbx_strand_id
1 'polypeptide(L)' 'MRDLSTHTRLTPEQRENRLNRSINNMSRNASVQTTLSTWGLSFENKLLYLTGRVLPAERILQGARADRV' A
#
# COMPACT_ATOMS: atom_id res chain seq x y z
N MET A 1 -15.38 -3.04 17.92
CA MET A 1 -14.79 -2.84 16.57
C MET A 1 -14.73 -1.38 16.12
N ARG A 2 -15.75 -0.53 16.36
CA ARG A 2 -15.67 0.91 16.02
C ARG A 2 -14.51 1.62 16.71
N ASP A 3 -14.35 1.41 18.01
CA ASP A 3 -13.28 2.02 18.79
C ASP A 3 -11.88 1.54 18.36
N LEU A 4 -11.72 0.27 18.00
CA LEU A 4 -10.46 -0.20 17.42
C LEU A 4 -10.17 0.47 16.07
N SER A 5 -11.21 0.71 15.27
CA SER A 5 -11.06 1.30 13.94
C SER A 5 -10.64 2.76 13.96
N THR A 6 -10.98 3.53 15.00
CA THR A 6 -10.53 4.93 15.13
C THR A 6 -9.02 5.02 15.31
N HIS A 7 -8.41 4.01 15.95
CA HIS A 7 -6.98 3.98 16.23
C HIS A 7 -6.15 3.22 15.19
N THR A 8 -6.75 2.32 14.42
CA THR A 8 -6.03 1.44 13.47
C THR A 8 -6.26 1.80 12.00
N ARG A 9 -7.34 2.52 11.67
CA ARG A 9 -7.60 2.96 10.31
C ARG A 9 -6.60 4.05 9.92
N LEU A 10 -5.98 3.86 8.76
CA LEU A 10 -5.05 4.82 8.17
C LEU A 10 -5.53 5.15 6.77
N THR A 11 -5.44 6.43 6.39
CA THR A 11 -5.59 6.83 5.00
C THR A 11 -4.43 6.31 4.15
N PRO A 12 -4.57 6.18 2.82
CA PRO A 12 -3.48 5.76 1.94
C PRO A 12 -2.21 6.60 2.14
N GLU A 13 -2.33 7.92 2.17
CA GLU A 13 -1.22 8.85 2.39
C GLU A 13 -0.54 8.65 3.76
N GLN A 14 -1.32 8.49 4.83
CA GLN A 14 -0.76 8.23 6.16
C GLN A 14 0.02 6.92 6.20
N ARG A 15 -0.48 5.88 5.52
CA ARG A 15 0.19 4.59 5.41
C ARG A 15 1.49 4.70 4.63
N GLU A 16 1.46 5.35 3.48
CA GLU A 16 2.65 5.60 2.63
C GLU A 16 3.73 6.33 3.44
N ASN A 17 3.36 7.43 4.11
CA ASN A 17 4.28 8.21 4.94
C ASN A 17 4.85 7.41 6.12
N ARG A 18 4.10 6.48 6.70
CA ARG A 18 4.61 5.59 7.76
C ARG A 18 5.57 4.54 7.21
N LEU A 19 5.28 3.97 6.04
CA LEU A 19 6.16 3.01 5.37
C LEU A 19 7.50 3.66 4.97
N ASN A 20 7.46 4.83 4.34
CA ASN A 20 8.68 5.57 3.98
C ASN A 20 9.53 5.90 5.21
N ARG A 21 8.90 6.35 6.30
CA ARG A 21 9.61 6.57 7.58
C ARG A 21 10.22 5.30 8.14
N SER A 22 9.50 4.16 8.08
CA SER A 22 10.01 2.88 8.55
C SER A 22 11.24 2.43 7.75
N ILE A 23 11.17 2.48 6.41
CA ILE A 23 12.30 2.16 5.54
C ILE A 23 13.49 3.09 5.82
N ASN A 24 13.25 4.39 5.95
CA ASN A 24 14.31 5.37 6.27
C ASN A 24 14.96 5.12 7.64
N ASN A 25 14.18 4.69 8.63
CA ASN A 25 14.72 4.37 9.96
C ASN A 25 15.55 3.08 9.91
N MET A 26 15.08 2.07 9.18
CA MET A 26 15.82 0.81 9.00
C MET A 26 17.10 1.02 8.19
N SER A 27 17.05 1.83 7.14
CA SER A 27 18.20 2.11 6.29
C SER A 27 19.30 2.91 6.99
N ARG A 28 18.94 3.72 8.00
CA ARG A 28 19.92 4.43 8.84
C ARG A 28 20.48 3.60 9.99
N ASN A 29 19.89 2.43 10.26
CA ASN A 29 20.35 1.58 11.34
C ASN A 29 21.57 0.75 10.90
N ALA A 30 22.72 0.99 11.53
CA ALA A 30 23.97 0.34 11.19
C ALA A 30 23.91 -1.19 11.32
N SER A 31 23.21 -1.75 12.32
CA SER A 31 23.13 -3.21 12.48
C SER A 31 22.33 -3.86 11.36
N VAL A 32 21.25 -3.20 10.92
CA VAL A 32 20.42 -3.63 9.80
C VAL A 32 21.22 -3.58 8.50
N GLN A 33 21.96 -2.48 8.28
CA GLN A 33 22.82 -2.31 7.11
C GLN A 33 23.92 -3.38 7.04
N THR A 34 24.62 -3.65 8.15
CA THR A 34 25.64 -4.71 8.20
C THR A 34 25.05 -6.08 7.91
N THR A 35 23.86 -6.37 8.45
CA THR A 35 23.20 -7.66 8.20
C THR A 35 22.87 -7.78 6.71
N LEU A 36 22.18 -6.80 6.13
CA LEU A 36 21.79 -6.83 4.71
C LEU A 36 23.00 -6.88 3.77
N SER A 37 24.05 -6.09 4.04
CA SER A 37 25.25 -6.06 3.21
C SER A 37 26.02 -7.38 3.21
N THR A 38 25.98 -8.13 4.32
CA THR A 38 26.53 -9.51 4.40
C THR A 38 25.87 -10.44 3.38
N TRP A 39 24.59 -10.21 3.08
CA TRP A 39 23.83 -10.95 2.05
C TRP A 39 23.86 -10.28 0.67
N GLY A 40 24.60 -9.18 0.49
CA GLY A 40 24.58 -8.39 -0.74
C GLY A 40 23.24 -7.68 -1.00
N LEU A 41 22.46 -7.41 0.06
CA LEU A 41 21.15 -6.79 -0.02
C LEU A 41 21.19 -5.33 0.46
N SER A 42 20.23 -4.53 -0.01
CA SER A 42 19.99 -3.16 0.44
C SER A 42 18.50 -2.80 0.33
N PHE A 43 18.08 -1.73 0.99
CA PHE A 43 16.73 -1.19 0.83
C PHE A 43 16.66 -0.23 -0.35
N GLU A 44 15.55 -0.31 -1.10
CA GLU A 44 15.21 0.67 -2.13
C GLU A 44 14.68 1.97 -1.49
N ASN A 45 14.93 3.11 -2.15
CA ASN A 45 14.57 4.43 -1.61
C ASN A 45 13.13 4.86 -1.95
N LYS A 46 12.41 4.06 -2.74
CA LYS A 46 11.05 4.32 -3.19
C LYS A 46 10.21 3.06 -3.05
N LEU A 47 8.91 3.25 -2.79
CA LEU A 47 7.95 2.16 -2.85
C LEU A 47 7.79 1.69 -4.30
N LEU A 48 7.45 0.41 -4.45
CA LEU A 48 7.23 -0.22 -5.75
C LEU A 48 6.11 0.50 -6.51
N TYR A 49 6.44 1.01 -7.70
CA TYR A 49 5.44 1.45 -8.67
C TYR A 49 5.02 0.26 -9.53
N LEU A 50 3.71 0.01 -9.61
CA LEU A 50 3.14 -1.10 -10.37
C LEU A 50 2.13 -0.58 -11.39
N THR A 51 2.31 -1.01 -12.65
CA THR A 51 1.31 -0.79 -13.70
C THR A 51 0.24 -1.89 -13.62
N GLY A 52 -0.96 -1.52 -13.16
CA GLY A 52 -2.11 -2.41 -13.08
C GLY A 52 -3.08 -2.26 -14.26
N ARG A 53 -4.17 -3.04 -14.23
CA ARG A 53 -5.33 -2.88 -15.13
C ARG A 53 -6.49 -2.23 -14.38
N VAL A 54 -7.21 -1.32 -15.03
CA VAL A 54 -8.44 -0.70 -14.50
C VAL A 54 -9.62 -1.27 -15.29
N LEU A 55 -10.54 -1.93 -14.60
CA LEU A 55 -11.76 -2.43 -15.22
C LEU A 55 -12.73 -1.26 -15.50
N PRO A 56 -13.52 -1.34 -16.60
CA PRO A 56 -14.56 -0.34 -16.84
C PRO A 56 -15.62 -0.40 -15.74
N ALA A 57 -16.30 0.72 -15.51
CA ALA A 57 -17.42 0.79 -14.58
C ALA A 57 -18.56 -0.15 -15.02
N GLU A 58 -19.12 -0.89 -14.07
CA GLU A 58 -20.23 -1.78 -14.34
C GLU A 58 -21.53 -1.00 -14.56
N ARG A 59 -22.34 -1.47 -15.52
CA ARG A 59 -23.66 -0.89 -15.78
C ARG A 59 -24.67 -1.48 -14.80
N ILE A 60 -25.19 -0.65 -13.90
CA ILE A 60 -26.28 -1.04 -13.00
C ILE A 60 -27.60 -0.95 -13.77
N LEU A 61 -28.31 -2.07 -13.86
CA LEU A 61 -29.63 -2.17 -14.48
C LEU A 61 -30.70 -2.34 -13.39
N GLN A 62 -31.79 -1.58 -13.48
CA GLN A 62 -32.89 -1.61 -12.50
C GLN A 62 -34.24 -1.58 -13.23
N GLY A 63 -35.23 -2.30 -12.70
CA GLY A 63 -36.60 -2.38 -13.26
C GLY A 63 -36.63 -2.92 -14.69
N ALA A 64 -37.53 -2.38 -15.51
CA ALA A 64 -37.78 -2.80 -16.91
C ALA A 64 -36.58 -2.71 -17.88
N ARG A 65 -35.43 -2.18 -17.42
CA ARG A 65 -34.17 -2.15 -18.19
C ARG A 65 -33.33 -3.42 -18.02
N ALA A 66 -33.66 -4.28 -17.05
CA ALA A 66 -33.07 -5.61 -16.94
C ALA A 66 -33.65 -6.58 -17.98
N ASP A 67 -34.93 -6.41 -18.33
CA ASP A 67 -35.68 -7.31 -19.21
C ASP A 67 -35.36 -7.13 -20.71
N ARG A 68 -34.47 -6.18 -21.04
CA ARG A 68 -34.09 -5.81 -22.43
C ARG A 68 -32.60 -5.95 -22.70
N VAL A 69 -31.90 -6.80 -21.95
CA VAL A 69 -30.51 -7.18 -22.22
C VAL A 69 -30.46 -8.49 -22.97
#